data_AF-A0A177QFP4-F1
#
_entry.id   AF-A0A177QFP4-F1
#
_cell.length_a   1.000
_cell.length_b   1.000
_cell.length_c   1.000
_cell.angle_alpha   90.00
_cell.angle_beta   90.00
_cell.angle_gamma   90.00
#
_symmetry.space_group_name_H-M   'P 1'
#
loop_
_entity.id
_entity.type
_entity.pdbx_description
1 polymer ?
#
loop_
_entity_poly.entity_id
_entity_poly.type
_entity_poly.pdbx_seq_one_letter_code
_entity_poly.pdbx_strand_id
1 'polypeptide(L)'
;MIPKLSRWRRRFVWGLVGCGWLWAALVLAAPADQAVPIGSITINPMANNRRVVTLLGKVKDSLVYQGTDNLGRSLCGQTFILEDETGSLDVLYLIRCQSNEPPVSVGDGERVIVQATIDVSSDNIKNKEGKELAFKAMATKIIRDK
;
A
#
# COMPACT_ATOMS: atom_id res chain seq x y z
N MET A 1 -11.51 3.41 91.03
CA MET A 1 -10.70 2.24 91.46
C MET A 1 -10.02 1.64 90.23
N ILE A 2 -8.75 1.28 90.39
CA ILE A 2 -7.70 1.02 89.39
C ILE A 2 -7.88 -0.40 88.73
N PRO A 3 -7.03 -0.89 87.80
CA PRO A 3 -7.07 -0.84 86.32
C PRO A 3 -6.97 -2.24 85.65
N LYS A 4 -6.80 -2.31 84.31
CA LYS A 4 -5.78 -3.11 83.56
C LYS A 4 -6.09 -3.07 82.05
N LEU A 5 -5.25 -2.48 81.19
CA LEU A 5 -4.04 -3.05 80.53
C LEU A 5 -4.24 -4.42 79.87
N SER A 6 -4.30 -4.45 78.53
CA SER A 6 -3.43 -5.25 77.64
C SER A 6 -4.02 -5.27 76.22
N ARG A 7 -3.43 -4.59 75.24
CA ARG A 7 -2.39 -5.14 74.36
C ARG A 7 -2.89 -6.41 73.62
N TRP A 8 -3.54 -6.25 72.47
CA TRP A 8 -3.38 -7.23 71.39
C TRP A 8 -3.40 -6.57 70.00
N ARG A 9 -2.26 -6.72 69.32
CA ARG A 9 -1.99 -6.27 67.97
C ARG A 9 -2.65 -7.22 66.97
N ARG A 10 -3.38 -6.68 66.00
CA ARG A 10 -3.52 -7.24 64.64
C ARG A 10 -3.55 -6.03 63.71
N ARG A 11 -2.41 -5.53 63.22
CA ARG A 11 -1.81 -5.92 61.92
C ARG A 11 -2.89 -6.39 60.94
N PHE A 12 -3.54 -5.45 60.27
CA PHE A 12 -4.06 -5.67 58.93
C PHE A 12 -3.31 -4.72 57.99
N VAL A 13 -2.47 -5.36 57.17
CA VAL A 13 -1.70 -4.77 56.10
C VAL A 13 -2.69 -4.23 55.07
N TRP A 14 -2.80 -2.91 54.96
CA TRP A 14 -3.34 -2.24 53.77
C TRP A 14 -2.16 -1.60 53.05
N GLY A 15 -1.44 -2.44 52.31
CA GLY A 15 -0.47 -2.00 51.33
C GLY A 15 -1.14 -1.88 49.97
N LEU A 16 -0.61 -0.97 49.15
CA LEU A 16 -0.93 -0.68 47.75
C LEU A 16 -2.00 0.39 47.52
N VAL A 17 -1.63 1.62 47.88
CA VAL A 17 -2.10 2.84 47.20
C VAL A 17 -1.54 2.83 45.77
N GLY A 18 -2.42 3.03 44.80
CA GLY A 18 -2.22 2.73 43.39
C GLY A 18 -1.13 3.58 42.71
N CYS A 19 -0.10 2.90 42.24
CA CYS A 19 0.67 3.31 41.07
C CYS A 19 -0.06 2.81 39.83
N GLY A 20 -1.14 3.48 39.45
CA GLY A 20 -1.77 3.29 38.16
C GLY A 20 -2.08 4.68 37.64
N TRP A 21 -1.43 5.08 36.55
CA TRP A 21 -1.83 6.07 35.54
C TRP A 21 -0.55 6.46 34.78
N LEU A 22 0.00 5.50 34.05
CA LEU A 22 1.06 5.72 33.07
C LEU A 22 0.96 4.63 32.00
N TRP A 23 -0.20 4.58 31.35
CA TRP A 23 -0.38 3.91 30.07
C TRP A 23 -0.97 4.92 29.09
N ALA A 24 -0.22 6.00 28.86
CA ALA A 24 -0.38 6.75 27.62
C ALA A 24 0.15 5.81 26.52
N ALA A 25 -0.76 5.03 25.93
CA ALA A 25 -0.46 4.25 24.75
C ALA A 25 -0.01 5.23 23.66
N LEU A 26 1.30 5.27 23.43
CA LEU A 26 1.88 5.78 22.20
C LEU A 26 1.29 4.93 21.07
N VAL A 27 0.21 5.43 20.47
CA VAL A 27 -0.26 4.97 19.17
C VAL A 27 0.83 5.39 18.20
N LEU A 28 1.78 4.49 17.96
CA LEU A 28 2.72 4.56 16.86
C LEU A 28 1.90 4.63 15.57
N ALA A 29 1.72 5.84 15.05
CA ALA A 29 1.25 6.03 13.69
C ALA A 29 2.22 5.30 12.77
N ALA A 30 1.74 4.25 12.10
CA ALA A 30 2.53 3.56 11.10
C ALA A 30 2.97 4.60 10.04
N PRO A 31 4.25 4.57 9.61
CA PRO A 31 4.71 5.49 8.57
C PRO A 31 3.86 5.26 7.31
N ALA A 32 3.28 6.32 6.78
CA ALA A 32 2.73 6.29 5.43
C ALA A 32 3.86 5.87 4.49
N ASP A 33 3.70 4.76 3.78
CA ASP A 33 4.70 4.22 2.85
C ASP A 33 5.19 5.36 1.93
N GLN A 34 6.44 5.80 2.13
CA GLN A 34 7.03 6.86 1.33
C GLN A 34 7.09 6.42 -0.13
N ALA A 35 6.79 7.34 -1.04
CA ALA A 35 6.88 7.07 -2.46
C ALA A 35 8.35 6.75 -2.83
N VAL A 36 8.54 5.64 -3.53
CA VAL A 36 9.84 5.16 -4.00
C VAL A 36 10.09 5.72 -5.40
N PRO A 37 11.29 6.25 -5.69
CA PRO A 37 11.62 6.73 -7.02
C PRO A 37 11.65 5.57 -8.03
N ILE A 38 11.02 5.76 -9.18
CA ILE A 38 10.85 4.74 -10.22
C ILE A 38 12.21 4.20 -10.68
N GLY A 39 13.21 5.07 -10.84
CA GLY A 39 14.57 4.72 -11.21
C GLY A 39 15.21 3.69 -10.28
N SER A 40 14.91 3.71 -8.98
CA SER A 40 15.46 2.72 -8.03
C SER A 40 14.93 1.29 -8.27
N ILE A 41 13.75 1.18 -8.88
CA ILE A 41 13.13 -0.09 -9.25
C ILE A 41 13.69 -0.56 -10.58
N THR A 42 13.82 0.33 -11.55
CA THR A 42 14.27 0.00 -12.91
C THR A 42 15.76 -0.35 -12.98
N ILE A 43 16.60 0.13 -12.05
CA ILE A 43 18.03 -0.24 -11.97
C ILE A 43 18.22 -1.74 -11.70
N ASN A 44 17.38 -2.34 -10.84
CA ASN A 44 17.41 -3.78 -10.57
C ASN A 44 15.99 -4.32 -10.42
N PRO A 45 15.29 -4.60 -11.53
CA PRO A 45 13.91 -5.04 -11.50
C PRO A 45 13.78 -6.39 -10.77
N MET A 46 14.70 -7.32 -11.02
CA MET A 46 14.69 -8.66 -10.43
C MET A 46 14.74 -8.63 -8.90
N ALA A 47 15.54 -7.74 -8.31
CA ALA A 47 15.60 -7.59 -6.85
C ALA A 47 14.32 -6.97 -6.26
N ASN A 48 13.53 -6.29 -7.08
CA ASN A 48 12.25 -5.71 -6.67
C ASN A 48 11.06 -6.59 -7.05
N ASN A 49 11.27 -7.76 -7.66
CA ASN A 49 10.18 -8.64 -8.06
C ASN A 49 9.31 -9.05 -6.85
N ARG A 50 7.99 -8.97 -7.03
CA ARG A 50 6.93 -9.20 -6.03
C ARG A 50 6.93 -8.24 -4.84
N ARG A 51 7.73 -7.17 -4.88
CA ARG A 51 7.73 -6.15 -3.84
C ARG A 51 6.53 -5.22 -4.01
N VAL A 52 5.82 -4.96 -2.92
CA VAL A 52 4.80 -3.90 -2.85
C VAL A 52 5.49 -2.56 -2.62
N VAL A 53 5.18 -1.59 -3.47
CA VAL A 53 5.76 -0.24 -3.45
C VAL A 53 4.69 0.81 -3.64
N THR A 54 4.96 2.01 -3.15
CA THR A 54 4.19 3.21 -3.46
C THR A 54 5.00 4.04 -4.44
N LEU A 55 4.40 4.43 -5.55
CA LEU A 55 5.02 5.26 -6.60
C LEU A 55 4.26 6.57 -6.71
N LEU A 56 4.96 7.65 -7.04
CA LEU A 56 4.37 8.95 -7.35
C LEU A 56 4.87 9.37 -8.72
N GLY A 57 3.97 9.75 -9.62
CA GLY A 57 4.38 10.17 -10.96
C GLY A 57 3.26 10.77 -11.78
N LYS A 58 3.61 11.19 -12.99
CA LYS A 58 2.70 11.72 -14.00
C LYS A 58 2.28 10.60 -14.95
N VAL A 59 1.01 10.54 -15.27
CA VAL A 59 0.42 9.57 -16.19
C VAL A 59 0.71 9.97 -17.64
N LYS A 60 1.09 9.00 -18.47
CA LYS A 60 1.19 9.10 -19.93
C LYS A 60 0.61 7.86 -20.60
N ASP A 61 0.19 8.00 -21.85
CA ASP A 61 -0.30 6.91 -22.71
C ASP A 61 -1.37 6.04 -22.03
N SER A 62 -2.33 6.70 -21.38
CA SER A 62 -3.44 6.05 -20.68
C SER A 62 -4.40 5.37 -21.64
N LEU A 63 -4.68 4.09 -21.37
CA LEU A 63 -5.50 3.24 -22.22
C LEU A 63 -6.43 2.41 -21.37
N VAL A 64 -7.72 2.47 -21.69
CA VAL A 64 -8.74 1.67 -21.02
C VAL A 64 -8.60 0.20 -21.46
N TYR A 65 -8.70 -0.70 -20.49
CA TYR A 65 -8.71 -2.14 -20.71
C TYR A 65 -10.08 -2.72 -20.35
N GLN A 66 -10.62 -3.54 -21.26
CA GLN A 66 -11.79 -4.39 -21.03
C GLN A 66 -11.49 -5.79 -21.56
N GLY A 67 -11.77 -6.81 -20.75
CA GLY A 67 -11.50 -8.20 -21.11
C GLY A 67 -12.18 -9.18 -20.19
N THR A 68 -11.70 -10.41 -20.20
CA THR A 68 -12.24 -11.52 -19.42
C THR A 68 -11.09 -12.36 -18.86
N ASP A 69 -11.19 -12.80 -17.61
CA ASP A 69 -10.22 -13.72 -17.01
C ASP A 69 -10.39 -15.15 -17.52
N ASN A 70 -9.44 -16.04 -17.16
CA ASN A 70 -9.47 -17.46 -17.53
C ASN A 70 -10.71 -18.23 -17.02
N LEU A 71 -11.49 -17.62 -16.13
CA LEU A 71 -12.71 -18.19 -15.53
C LEU A 71 -13.98 -17.52 -16.09
N GLY A 72 -13.87 -16.73 -17.16
CA GLY A 72 -15.02 -16.10 -17.81
C GLY A 72 -15.52 -14.84 -17.10
N ARG A 73 -14.81 -14.31 -16.10
CA ARG A 73 -15.22 -13.10 -15.35
C ARG A 73 -14.72 -11.85 -16.04
N SER A 74 -15.60 -10.86 -16.19
CA SER A 74 -15.26 -9.60 -16.85
C SER A 74 -14.24 -8.80 -16.03
N LEU A 75 -13.18 -8.35 -16.70
CA LEU A 75 -12.10 -7.52 -16.18
C LEU A 75 -12.15 -6.12 -16.80
N CYS A 76 -11.99 -5.12 -15.96
CA CYS A 76 -11.99 -3.71 -16.33
C CYS A 76 -10.77 -3.04 -15.71
N GLY A 77 -10.24 -2.02 -16.36
CA GLY A 77 -9.14 -1.26 -15.80
C GLY A 77 -8.47 -0.38 -16.83
N GLN A 78 -7.17 -0.16 -16.64
CA GLN A 78 -6.38 0.67 -17.52
C GLN A 78 -4.90 0.29 -17.48
N THR A 79 -4.21 0.56 -18.57
CA THR A 79 -2.75 0.55 -18.66
C THR A 79 -2.27 1.96 -18.90
N PHE A 80 -1.17 2.35 -18.28
CA PHE A 80 -0.56 3.66 -18.50
C PHE A 80 0.92 3.61 -18.12
N ILE A 81 1.68 4.58 -18.61
CA ILE A 81 3.06 4.80 -18.21
C ILE A 81 3.04 5.81 -17.07
N LEU A 82 3.67 5.46 -15.95
CA LEU A 82 3.91 6.37 -14.84
C LEU A 82 5.34 6.91 -14.96
N GLU A 83 5.50 8.23 -14.94
CA GLU A 83 6.79 8.89 -15.10
C GLU A 83 7.09 9.84 -13.93
N ASP A 84 8.29 9.73 -13.38
CA ASP A 84 8.85 10.67 -12.41
C ASP A 84 10.17 11.26 -12.94
N GLU A 85 10.89 11.99 -12.10
CA GLU A 85 12.18 12.59 -12.48
C GLU A 85 13.32 11.57 -12.67
N THR A 86 13.11 10.32 -12.23
CA THR A 86 14.12 9.26 -12.20
C THR A 86 13.89 8.18 -13.26
N GLY A 87 12.69 8.08 -13.82
CA GLY A 87 12.39 7.15 -14.90
C GLY A 87 10.90 6.99 -15.19
N SER A 88 10.59 5.97 -15.98
CA SER A 88 9.23 5.60 -16.34
C SER A 88 8.98 4.10 -16.11
N LEU A 89 7.71 3.75 -15.84
CA LEU A 89 7.29 2.39 -15.58
C LEU A 89 5.90 2.12 -16.12
N ASP A 90 5.74 0.99 -16.81
CA ASP A 90 4.43 0.49 -17.24
C ASP A 90 3.62 0.01 -16.03
N VAL A 91 2.45 0.63 -15.84
CA VAL A 91 1.51 0.29 -14.79
C VAL A 91 0.29 -0.40 -15.40
N LEU A 92 -0.06 -1.55 -14.82
CA LEU A 92 -1.27 -2.30 -15.13
C LEU A 92 -2.22 -2.25 -13.94
N TYR A 93 -3.38 -1.63 -14.11
CA TYR A 93 -4.45 -1.64 -13.12
C TYR A 93 -5.62 -2.46 -13.67
N LEU A 94 -5.90 -3.61 -13.06
CA LEU A 94 -7.00 -4.49 -13.45
C LEU A 94 -7.82 -4.87 -12.24
N ILE A 95 -9.14 -4.72 -12.36
CA ILE A 95 -10.12 -5.16 -11.38
C ILE A 95 -11.21 -5.97 -12.07
N ARG A 96 -12.03 -6.68 -11.28
CA ARG A 96 -13.27 -7.24 -11.80
C ARG A 96 -14.24 -6.10 -12.08
N CYS A 97 -14.86 -6.11 -13.26
CA CYS A 97 -15.91 -5.16 -13.58
C CYS A 97 -17.06 -5.36 -12.58
N GLN A 98 -17.42 -4.31 -11.84
CA GLN A 98 -18.62 -4.29 -11.01
C GLN A 98 -19.53 -3.17 -11.52
N SER A 99 -20.83 -3.44 -11.63
CA SER A 99 -21.80 -2.45 -12.11
C SER A 99 -21.93 -1.22 -11.20
N ASN A 100 -21.55 -1.36 -9.93
CA ASN A 100 -21.76 -0.33 -8.90
C ASN A 100 -20.49 0.46 -8.54
N GLU A 101 -19.32 0.02 -9.02
CA GLU A 101 -18.04 0.64 -8.68
C GLU A 101 -17.15 0.68 -9.93
N PRO A 102 -17.16 1.80 -10.68
CA PRO A 102 -16.30 1.94 -11.85
C PRO A 102 -14.83 1.98 -11.40
N PRO A 103 -13.90 1.41 -12.19
CA PRO A 103 -12.47 1.51 -11.91
C PRO A 103 -12.04 2.98 -11.84
N VAL A 104 -11.08 3.28 -10.97
CA VAL A 104 -10.38 4.56 -10.98
C VAL A 104 -9.75 4.74 -12.37
N SER A 105 -10.21 5.75 -13.09
CA SER A 105 -9.67 6.14 -14.38
C SER A 105 -8.84 7.41 -14.22
N VAL A 106 -7.66 7.41 -14.83
CA VAL A 106 -6.72 8.54 -14.80
C VAL A 106 -6.40 8.94 -16.23
N GLY A 107 -6.42 10.25 -16.51
CA GLY A 107 -6.08 10.79 -17.80
C GLY A 107 -4.59 11.12 -17.92
N ASP A 108 -4.15 11.27 -19.18
CA ASP A 108 -2.81 11.75 -19.48
C ASP A 108 -2.55 13.11 -18.83
N GLY A 109 -1.39 13.23 -18.21
CA GLY A 109 -0.95 14.44 -17.54
C GLY A 109 -1.35 14.55 -16.07
N GLU A 110 -2.25 13.70 -15.57
CA GLU A 110 -2.58 13.65 -14.15
C GLU A 110 -1.37 13.18 -13.32
N ARG A 111 -1.21 13.76 -12.13
CA ARG A 111 -0.23 13.29 -11.14
C ARG A 111 -0.93 12.39 -10.13
N VAL A 112 -0.39 11.20 -9.93
CA VAL A 112 -1.04 10.14 -9.15
C VAL A 112 -0.04 9.39 -8.29
N ILE A 113 -0.54 8.91 -7.15
CA ILE A 113 0.12 7.95 -6.27
C ILE A 113 -0.43 6.56 -6.59
N VAL A 114 0.45 5.63 -6.90
CA VAL A 114 0.12 4.24 -7.25
C VAL A 114 0.73 3.31 -6.22
N GLN A 115 -0.11 2.55 -5.52
CA GLN A 115 0.35 1.38 -4.77
C GLN A 115 0.35 0.19 -5.73
N ALA A 116 1.51 -0.42 -5.93
CA ALA A 116 1.67 -1.49 -6.90
C ALA A 116 2.58 -2.61 -6.38
N THR A 117 2.35 -3.82 -6.89
CA THR A 117 3.30 -4.92 -6.79
C THR A 117 4.15 -4.95 -8.05
N ILE A 118 5.47 -4.91 -7.92
CA ILE A 118 6.37 -5.05 -9.07
C ILE A 118 6.33 -6.51 -9.52
N ASP A 119 6.04 -6.74 -10.79
CA ASP A 119 6.03 -8.05 -11.41
C ASP A 119 7.07 -8.10 -12.52
N VAL A 120 8.09 -8.92 -12.29
CA VAL A 120 9.12 -9.25 -13.26
C VAL A 120 8.85 -10.68 -13.73
N SER A 121 7.81 -10.82 -14.54
CA SER A 121 7.50 -12.05 -15.24
C SER A 121 8.04 -11.97 -16.67
N SER A 122 8.64 -13.06 -17.16
CA SER A 122 8.96 -13.25 -18.59
C SER A 122 7.70 -13.56 -19.41
N ASP A 123 6.53 -13.34 -18.84
CA ASP A 123 5.26 -13.70 -19.46
C ASP A 123 4.94 -12.61 -20.49
N ASN A 124 5.42 -12.82 -21.73
CA ASN A 124 4.87 -12.55 -23.07
C ASN A 124 3.80 -11.45 -23.29
N ILE A 125 3.58 -10.50 -22.38
CA ILE A 125 2.62 -9.42 -22.57
C ILE A 125 3.36 -8.32 -23.32
N LYS A 126 3.34 -8.46 -24.64
CA LYS A 126 3.88 -7.49 -25.59
C LYS A 126 3.15 -6.16 -25.44
N ASN A 127 3.89 -5.06 -25.50
CA ASN A 127 3.31 -3.74 -25.67
C ASN A 127 2.66 -3.61 -27.07
N LYS A 128 2.04 -2.46 -27.36
CA LYS A 128 1.42 -2.21 -28.67
C LYS A 128 2.37 -2.33 -29.87
N GLU A 129 3.67 -2.17 -29.65
CA GLU A 129 4.71 -2.34 -30.67
C GLU A 129 5.24 -3.77 -30.78
N GLY A 130 4.66 -4.73 -30.04
CA GLY A 130 5.13 -6.11 -30.04
C GLY A 130 6.38 -6.35 -29.18
N LYS A 131 6.87 -5.34 -28.47
CA LYS A 131 8.04 -5.44 -27.59
C LYS A 131 7.64 -6.10 -26.27
N GLU A 132 8.37 -7.12 -25.89
CA GLU A 132 8.21 -7.81 -24.61
C GLU A 132 8.49 -6.83 -23.48
N LEU A 133 7.49 -6.63 -22.61
CA LEU A 133 7.64 -5.79 -21.43
C LEU A 133 8.37 -6.61 -20.38
N ALA A 134 9.65 -6.29 -20.15
CA ALA A 134 10.52 -7.05 -19.28
C ALA A 134 10.08 -7.06 -17.80
N PHE A 135 9.26 -6.08 -17.38
CA PHE A 135 8.62 -6.01 -16.06
C PHE A 135 7.52 -4.94 -16.04
N LYS A 136 6.58 -5.04 -15.10
CA LYS A 136 5.44 -4.11 -14.93
C LYS A 136 5.13 -3.88 -13.46
N ALA A 137 4.46 -2.76 -13.16
CA ALA A 137 3.84 -2.52 -11.86
C ALA A 137 2.35 -2.89 -11.90
N MET A 138 1.96 -3.91 -11.14
CA MET A 138 0.56 -4.30 -10.94
C MET A 138 -0.06 -3.43 -9.87
N ALA A 139 -0.80 -2.39 -10.28
CA ALA A 139 -1.45 -1.48 -9.35
C ALA A 139 -2.58 -2.18 -8.59
N THR A 140 -2.60 -1.98 -7.28
CA THR A 140 -3.70 -2.38 -6.39
C THR A 140 -4.56 -1.18 -5.99
N LYS A 141 -3.96 0.02 -5.98
CA LYS A 141 -4.64 1.26 -5.62
C LYS A 141 -4.04 2.44 -6.37
N ILE A 142 -4.91 3.34 -6.83
CA ILE A 142 -4.54 4.61 -7.47
C ILE A 142 -5.21 5.74 -6.69
N ILE A 143 -4.44 6.77 -6.35
CA ILE A 143 -4.89 7.96 -5.63
C ILE A 143 -4.44 9.18 -6.44
N ARG A 144 -5.35 10.12 -6.73
CA ARG A 144 -4.97 11.38 -7.38
C ARG A 144 -4.20 12.25 -6.38
N ASP A 145 -3.05 12.76 -6.81
CA ASP A 145 -2.27 13.75 -6.06
C ASP A 145 -2.98 15.11 -6.19
N LYS A 146 -3.32 15.74 -5.06
CA LYS A 146 -4.19 16.92 -5.01
C LYS A 146 -3.43 18.21 -5.28
#